data_AF-A0A8H7KCD0-F1
#
_entry.id   AF-A0A8H7KCD0-F1
#
_cell.length_a   1.000
_cell.length_b   1.000
_cell.length_c   1.000
_cell.angle_alpha   90.00
_cell.angle_beta   90.00
_cell.angle_gamma   90.00
#
_symmetry.space_group_name_H-M   'P 1'
#
loop_
_entity.id
_entity.type
_entity.pdbx_description
1 polymer ?
#
loop_
_entity_poly.entity_id
_entity_poly.type
_entity_poly.pdbx_seq_one_letter_code
_entity_poly.pdbx_strand_id
1 'polypeptide(L)'
;MQGQHADEDEQLELARDLLRLHLVKSEAPSPLAPGPGLRVKVIKTLNSSPFRTLLFTVPATLSMQLPSPLDMVFSPADLYLYSCINSYLLSMRRAHIRLTNLWKISSLRRHHPAPSGADEMTVELRERWSVRTTSMRSSWTTASAAIFLLAETEAFLQTDIVEALWVHFHAWLTSSSANTNTTTSTPGQDSENRRDGTDGADELEEESDEEDDIWLQDSQPPSRSRNQREQRDTKPAPKSHPSHDPQSLATAHALYLRTLAHRILLTEVTFTEALYSLLVHVDHLVAHTHRLHSIFIALDLESDAGVVDAFVDLHSEEAEVTALLRGVERKVQRGIGDVVSALRSLENDPEFIAAWEGDDTSRDEAASDEHDMSFGDDTLGYRPPRLGSITRLLMKLDFGTWLGPQSD
;
A
#
# COMPACT_ATOMS: atom_id res chain seq x y z
N MET A 1 -23.55 9.60 -7.53
CA MET A 1 -24.11 9.00 -6.29
C MET A 1 -24.58 7.57 -6.51
N GLN A 2 -25.68 7.26 -7.22
CA GLN A 2 -26.16 5.86 -7.29
C GLN A 2 -25.32 4.90 -8.17
N GLY A 3 -24.60 5.37 -9.19
CA GLY A 3 -23.76 4.50 -10.04
C GLY A 3 -22.53 3.93 -9.32
N GLN A 4 -21.79 4.76 -8.58
CA GLN A 4 -20.55 4.35 -7.91
C GLN A 4 -20.77 3.22 -6.90
N HIS A 5 -21.89 3.22 -6.17
CA HIS A 5 -22.22 2.11 -5.26
C HIS A 5 -22.61 0.82 -5.98
N ALA A 6 -23.18 0.89 -7.19
CA ALA A 6 -23.44 -0.31 -7.99
C ALA A 6 -22.12 -0.91 -8.51
N ASP A 7 -21.19 -0.07 -8.99
CA ASP A 7 -19.86 -0.50 -9.43
C ASP A 7 -19.04 -1.10 -8.26
N GLU A 8 -19.20 -0.57 -7.03
CA GLU A 8 -18.61 -1.10 -5.80
C GLU A 8 -19.23 -2.47 -5.41
N ASP A 9 -20.55 -2.61 -5.46
CA ASP A 9 -21.25 -3.85 -5.12
C ASP A 9 -20.91 -4.99 -6.10
N GLU A 10 -20.86 -4.72 -7.43
CA GLU A 10 -20.45 -5.71 -8.43
C GLU A 10 -19.02 -6.23 -8.20
N GLN A 11 -18.09 -5.35 -7.81
CA GLN A 11 -16.72 -5.73 -7.46
C GLN A 11 -16.66 -6.58 -6.18
N LEU A 12 -17.51 -6.31 -5.19
CA LEU A 12 -17.60 -7.09 -3.96
C LEU A 12 -18.24 -8.46 -4.18
N GLU A 13 -19.23 -8.58 -5.07
CA GLU A 13 -19.80 -9.87 -5.48
C GLU A 13 -18.76 -10.72 -6.23
N LEU A 14 -18.06 -10.14 -7.21
CA LEU A 14 -16.96 -10.82 -7.91
C LEU A 14 -15.84 -11.24 -6.95
N ALA A 15 -15.44 -10.37 -6.01
CA ALA A 15 -14.45 -10.68 -5.00
C ALA A 15 -14.90 -11.82 -4.07
N ARG A 16 -16.20 -11.92 -3.75
CA ARG A 16 -16.78 -13.00 -2.94
C ARG A 16 -16.75 -14.36 -3.63
N ASP A 17 -16.94 -14.39 -4.95
CA ASP A 17 -16.89 -15.63 -5.74
C ASP A 17 -15.44 -16.12 -5.94
N LEU A 18 -14.50 -15.20 -6.14
CA LEU A 18 -13.09 -15.51 -6.42
C LEU A 18 -12.24 -15.71 -5.16
N LEU A 19 -12.46 -14.94 -4.08
CA LEU A 19 -11.60 -14.95 -2.90
C LEU A 19 -12.17 -15.83 -1.78
N ARG A 20 -11.30 -16.67 -1.21
CA ARG A 20 -11.63 -17.52 -0.05
C ARG A 20 -10.60 -17.33 1.05
N LEU A 21 -11.09 -17.06 2.26
CA LEU A 21 -10.25 -17.02 3.46
C LEU A 21 -10.19 -18.43 4.07
N HIS A 22 -8.99 -19.00 4.11
CA HIS A 22 -8.73 -20.30 4.72
C HIS A 22 -8.05 -20.13 6.07
N LEU A 23 -8.61 -20.79 7.10
CA LEU A 23 -7.98 -20.97 8.40
C LEU A 23 -7.14 -22.25 8.34
N VAL A 24 -5.82 -22.11 8.35
CA VAL A 24 -4.89 -23.24 8.20
C VAL A 24 -4.63 -23.85 9.57
N LYS A 25 -5.11 -25.09 9.77
CA LYS A 25 -4.95 -25.81 11.04
C LYS A 25 -3.52 -26.35 11.20
N SER A 26 -2.65 -25.52 11.78
CA SER A 26 -1.34 -25.87 12.38
C SER A 26 -0.26 -26.50 11.49
N GLU A 27 -0.56 -26.93 10.27
CA GLU A 27 0.40 -27.51 9.34
C GLU A 27 0.71 -26.49 8.24
N ALA A 28 1.99 -26.19 8.03
CA ALA A 28 2.40 -25.27 6.97
C ALA A 28 1.94 -25.82 5.61
N PRO A 29 1.39 -24.99 4.70
CA PRO A 29 1.09 -25.46 3.35
C PRO A 29 2.37 -26.04 2.74
N SER A 30 2.25 -27.24 2.16
CA SER A 30 3.35 -27.97 1.51
C SER A 30 4.20 -26.99 0.69
N PRO A 31 5.54 -27.01 0.80
CA PRO A 31 6.39 -26.00 0.18
C PRO A 31 6.08 -25.92 -1.30
N LEU A 32 5.51 -24.79 -1.72
CA LEU A 32 5.21 -24.56 -3.14
C LEU A 32 6.51 -24.72 -3.91
N ALA A 33 6.45 -25.49 -5.00
CA ALA A 33 7.55 -25.59 -5.93
C ALA A 33 7.95 -24.17 -6.37
N PRO A 34 9.25 -23.84 -6.47
CA PRO A 34 9.67 -22.52 -6.91
C PRO A 34 9.18 -22.27 -8.33
N GLY A 35 8.15 -21.42 -8.46
CA GLY A 35 7.70 -20.91 -9.75
C GLY A 35 8.79 -20.01 -10.39
N PRO A 36 8.72 -19.76 -11.71
CA PRO A 36 9.80 -19.11 -12.45
C PRO A 36 10.24 -17.74 -11.90
N GLY A 37 9.36 -17.01 -11.21
CA GLY A 37 9.65 -15.67 -10.68
C GLY A 37 10.22 -15.60 -9.26
N LEU A 38 10.13 -16.66 -8.45
CA LEU A 38 10.29 -16.56 -6.99
C LEU A 38 11.55 -17.27 -6.47
N ARG A 39 12.62 -16.49 -6.22
CA ARG A 39 13.90 -16.99 -5.68
C ARG A 39 13.67 -17.84 -4.41
N VAL A 40 14.23 -19.04 -4.34
CA VAL A 40 14.06 -20.01 -3.23
C VAL A 40 14.37 -19.40 -1.84
N LYS A 41 15.30 -18.44 -1.77
CA LYS A 41 15.60 -17.68 -0.54
C LYS A 41 14.37 -16.90 -0.02
N VAL A 42 13.66 -16.22 -0.92
CA VAL A 42 12.44 -15.43 -0.62
C VAL A 42 11.29 -16.35 -0.20
N ILE A 43 11.14 -17.51 -0.84
CA ILE A 43 10.13 -18.51 -0.42
C ILE A 43 10.38 -18.95 1.04
N LYS A 44 11.65 -19.16 1.42
CA LYS A 44 12.00 -19.53 2.80
C LYS A 44 11.66 -18.42 3.81
N THR A 45 12.02 -17.17 3.54
CA THR A 45 11.73 -16.05 4.45
C THR A 45 10.22 -15.79 4.59
N LEU A 46 9.46 -15.90 3.49
CA LEU A 46 8.00 -15.82 3.50
C LEU A 46 7.34 -16.96 4.26
N ASN A 47 7.86 -18.18 4.15
CA ASN A 47 7.34 -19.34 4.89
C ASN A 47 7.61 -19.25 6.40
N SER A 48 8.71 -18.62 6.82
CA SER A 48 8.97 -18.30 8.23
C SER A 48 8.21 -17.07 8.74
N SER A 49 7.51 -16.31 7.88
CA SER A 49 6.91 -15.03 8.26
C SER A 49 5.74 -15.21 9.26
N PRO A 50 5.79 -14.56 10.44
CA PRO A 50 4.80 -14.79 11.50
C PRO A 50 3.50 -13.97 11.36
N PHE A 51 3.39 -13.07 10.39
CA PHE A 51 2.24 -12.15 10.23
C PHE A 51 0.88 -12.86 10.07
N ARG A 52 0.87 -14.11 9.58
CA ARG A 52 -0.36 -14.91 9.36
C ARG A 52 -1.16 -15.18 10.63
N THR A 53 -0.54 -15.13 11.81
CA THR A 53 -1.20 -15.34 13.12
C THR A 53 -1.60 -14.04 13.82
N LEU A 54 -1.39 -12.87 13.21
CA LEU A 54 -1.80 -11.59 13.82
C LEU A 54 -3.29 -11.29 13.61
N LEU A 55 -3.91 -11.81 12.55
CA LEU A 55 -5.34 -11.57 12.28
C LEU A 55 -6.24 -12.36 13.23
N PHE A 56 -5.93 -13.65 13.39
CA PHE A 56 -6.61 -14.61 14.25
C PHE A 56 -5.58 -15.47 14.96
N THR A 57 -5.95 -16.05 16.10
CA THR A 57 -5.12 -17.00 16.87
C THR A 57 -4.72 -18.26 16.06
N VAL A 58 -5.39 -18.51 14.93
CA VAL A 58 -5.07 -19.56 13.95
C VAL A 58 -4.54 -18.89 12.68
N PRO A 59 -3.48 -19.41 12.03
CA PRO A 59 -2.97 -18.85 10.78
C PRO A 59 -4.07 -18.70 9.72
N ALA A 60 -4.22 -17.51 9.16
CA ALA A 60 -5.18 -17.23 8.09
C ALA A 60 -4.47 -16.89 6.77
N THR A 61 -4.95 -17.46 5.68
CA THR A 61 -4.43 -17.26 4.32
C THR A 61 -5.58 -16.93 3.37
N LEU A 62 -5.41 -15.91 2.53
CA LEU A 62 -6.38 -15.53 1.52
C LEU A 62 -5.97 -16.18 0.19
N SER A 63 -6.78 -17.10 -0.32
CA SER A 63 -6.56 -17.70 -1.64
C SER A 63 -7.53 -17.11 -2.67
N MET A 64 -7.06 -16.92 -3.89
CA MET A 64 -7.90 -16.57 -5.05
C MET A 64 -8.08 -17.79 -5.94
N GLN A 65 -9.32 -18.11 -6.31
CA GLN A 65 -9.66 -19.16 -7.26
C GLN A 65 -9.85 -18.52 -8.64
N LEU A 66 -8.79 -18.53 -9.46
CA LEU A 66 -8.84 -17.93 -10.79
C LEU A 66 -9.59 -18.83 -11.77
N PRO A 67 -10.57 -18.29 -12.54
CA PRO A 67 -11.19 -19.03 -13.63
C PRO A 67 -10.22 -19.11 -14.83
N SER A 68 -10.28 -20.21 -15.57
CA SER A 68 -9.67 -20.31 -16.89
C SER A 68 -10.27 -19.22 -17.81
N PRO A 69 -9.46 -18.47 -18.59
CA PRO A 69 -8.06 -18.72 -18.95
C PRO A 69 -6.98 -18.06 -18.08
N LEU A 70 -7.33 -17.33 -17.01
CA LEU A 70 -6.37 -16.51 -16.25
C LEU A 70 -5.27 -17.35 -15.55
N ASP A 71 -5.56 -18.60 -15.21
CA ASP A 71 -4.62 -19.58 -14.65
C ASP A 71 -3.39 -19.84 -15.54
N MET A 72 -3.44 -19.51 -16.84
CA MET A 72 -2.26 -19.59 -17.73
C MET A 72 -1.23 -18.48 -17.50
N VAL A 73 -1.64 -17.37 -16.87
CA VAL A 73 -0.77 -16.21 -16.58
C VAL A 73 -0.23 -16.27 -15.16
N PHE A 74 -1.10 -16.54 -14.19
CA PHE A 74 -0.78 -16.41 -12.77
C PHE A 74 -0.29 -17.74 -12.20
N SER A 75 0.95 -17.79 -11.71
CA SER A 75 1.44 -19.01 -11.04
C SER A 75 0.78 -19.19 -9.66
N PRO A 76 0.58 -20.43 -9.18
CA PRO A 76 0.24 -20.68 -7.78
C PRO A 76 1.22 -20.05 -6.78
N ALA A 77 2.50 -19.87 -7.18
CA ALA A 77 3.50 -19.16 -6.39
C ALA A 77 3.20 -17.65 -6.26
N ASP A 78 2.65 -17.04 -7.30
CA ASP A 78 2.28 -15.61 -7.33
C ASP A 78 1.06 -15.35 -6.44
N LEU A 79 0.06 -16.24 -6.49
CA LEU A 79 -1.10 -16.22 -5.59
C LEU A 79 -0.68 -16.37 -4.12
N TYR A 80 0.30 -17.24 -3.84
CA TYR A 80 0.87 -17.39 -2.50
C TYR A 80 1.58 -16.12 -2.02
N LEU A 81 2.33 -15.46 -2.90
CA LEU A 81 2.98 -14.19 -2.59
C LEU A 81 1.95 -13.09 -2.30
N TYR A 82 0.88 -12.98 -3.08
CA TYR A 82 -0.26 -12.09 -2.77
C TYR A 82 -0.87 -12.38 -1.40
N SER A 83 -1.06 -13.66 -1.01
CA SER A 83 -1.53 -13.98 0.34
C SER A 83 -0.55 -13.54 1.43
N CYS A 84 0.76 -13.58 1.18
CA CYS A 84 1.77 -13.08 2.13
C CYS A 84 1.66 -11.56 2.28
N ILE A 85 1.70 -10.84 1.16
CA ILE A 85 1.57 -9.38 1.08
C ILE A 85 0.29 -8.92 1.80
N ASN A 86 -0.85 -9.55 1.51
CA ASN A 86 -2.12 -9.23 2.17
C ASN A 86 -2.05 -9.47 3.69
N SER A 87 -1.55 -10.63 4.15
CA SER A 87 -1.45 -10.91 5.59
C SER A 87 -0.54 -9.90 6.33
N TYR A 88 0.52 -9.46 5.67
CA TYR A 88 1.46 -8.46 6.16
C TYR A 88 0.82 -7.07 6.25
N LEU A 89 0.29 -6.53 5.14
CA LEU A 89 -0.36 -5.21 5.10
C LEU A 89 -1.58 -5.14 6.04
N LEU A 90 -2.40 -6.19 6.06
CA LEU A 90 -3.59 -6.26 6.91
C LEU A 90 -3.25 -6.35 8.40
N SER A 91 -2.09 -6.92 8.77
CA SER A 91 -1.63 -6.95 10.17
C SER A 91 -1.28 -5.55 10.70
N MET A 92 -0.63 -4.71 9.89
CA MET A 92 -0.36 -3.31 10.20
C MET A 92 -1.66 -2.50 10.28
N ARG A 93 -2.53 -2.63 9.25
CA ARG A 93 -3.86 -1.97 9.23
C ARG A 93 -4.68 -2.33 10.48
N ARG A 94 -4.70 -3.61 10.88
CA ARG A 94 -5.38 -4.09 12.08
C ARG A 94 -4.83 -3.41 13.33
N ALA A 95 -3.52 -3.36 13.52
CA ALA A 95 -2.91 -2.72 14.69
C ALA A 95 -3.21 -1.21 14.74
N HIS A 96 -3.11 -0.53 13.60
CA HIS A 96 -3.44 0.89 13.46
C HIS A 96 -4.92 1.18 13.78
N ILE A 97 -5.85 0.38 13.26
CA ILE A 97 -7.28 0.45 13.61
C ILE A 97 -7.51 0.16 15.10
N ARG A 98 -6.83 -0.82 15.69
CA ARG A 98 -6.98 -1.14 17.12
C ARG A 98 -6.49 -0.01 18.03
N LEU A 99 -5.35 0.61 17.72
CA LEU A 99 -4.83 1.77 18.47
C LEU A 99 -5.73 2.99 18.32
N THR A 100 -6.17 3.31 17.10
CA THR A 100 -7.11 4.43 16.89
C THR A 100 -8.51 4.16 17.49
N ASN A 101 -8.89 2.88 17.68
CA ASN A 101 -10.07 2.48 18.47
C ASN A 101 -9.87 2.54 20.00
N LEU A 102 -8.67 2.87 20.51
CA LEU A 102 -8.51 3.34 21.89
C LEU A 102 -8.96 4.80 22.02
N TRP A 103 -9.00 5.55 20.91
CA TRP A 103 -9.88 6.71 20.82
C TRP A 103 -11.33 6.18 20.72
N LYS A 104 -12.35 7.02 20.59
CA LYS A 104 -13.77 6.65 20.83
C LYS A 104 -14.08 6.27 22.29
N ILE A 105 -13.20 5.58 23.05
CA ILE A 105 -13.30 5.44 24.52
C ILE A 105 -13.27 6.84 25.15
N SER A 106 -14.46 7.35 25.48
CA SER A 106 -14.69 8.74 25.89
C SER A 106 -14.48 8.93 27.39
N SER A 107 -14.99 7.99 28.19
CA SER A 107 -14.82 7.85 29.64
C SER A 107 -13.39 8.12 30.12
N LEU A 108 -12.40 7.51 29.50
CA LEU A 108 -10.98 7.62 29.88
C LEU A 108 -10.31 8.95 29.47
N ARG A 109 -10.97 9.80 28.66
CA ARG A 109 -10.35 10.97 28.02
C ARG A 109 -11.14 12.27 28.11
N ARG A 110 -12.43 12.20 28.40
CA ARG A 110 -13.34 13.35 28.48
C ARG A 110 -14.07 13.32 29.82
N HIS A 111 -13.78 14.31 30.66
CA HIS A 111 -14.62 14.64 31.80
C HIS A 111 -15.61 15.73 31.38
N HIS A 112 -16.91 15.46 31.52
CA HIS A 112 -17.93 16.49 31.30
C HIS A 112 -18.06 17.34 32.58
N PRO A 113 -17.92 18.68 32.53
CA PRO A 113 -18.09 19.50 33.71
C PRO A 113 -19.53 19.39 34.22
N ALA A 114 -19.70 19.19 35.53
CA ALA A 114 -21.01 19.25 36.17
C ALA A 114 -21.63 20.65 36.01
N PRO A 115 -22.96 20.77 35.90
CA PRO A 115 -23.64 22.06 35.91
C PRO A 115 -23.36 22.83 37.22
N SER A 116 -23.52 24.16 37.18
CA SER A 116 -23.23 25.03 38.33
C SER A 116 -24.12 24.71 39.54
N GLY A 117 -23.50 24.57 40.72
CA GLY A 117 -24.15 24.06 41.94
C GLY A 117 -23.66 22.66 42.31
N ALA A 118 -22.37 22.40 42.14
CA ALA A 118 -21.80 21.07 42.13
C ALA A 118 -21.59 20.54 43.57
N ASP A 119 -22.18 19.38 43.85
CA ASP A 119 -22.20 18.70 45.15
C ASP A 119 -20.84 18.07 45.51
N GLU A 120 -20.61 17.65 46.76
CA GLU A 120 -19.33 17.08 47.23
C GLU A 120 -18.87 15.89 46.35
N MET A 121 -19.81 15.02 45.97
CA MET A 121 -19.63 13.91 45.03
C MET A 121 -18.99 14.34 43.68
N THR A 122 -19.26 15.55 43.20
CA THR A 122 -18.70 16.05 41.94
C THR A 122 -17.23 16.45 42.04
N VAL A 123 -16.75 16.76 43.25
CA VAL A 123 -15.34 17.02 43.54
C VAL A 123 -14.59 15.69 43.54
N GLU A 124 -15.10 14.69 44.25
CA GLU A 124 -14.52 13.34 44.31
C GLU A 124 -14.43 12.67 42.93
N LEU A 125 -15.48 12.76 42.11
CA LEU A 125 -15.46 12.28 40.72
C LEU A 125 -14.37 12.95 39.87
N ARG A 126 -14.15 14.26 40.07
CA ARG A 126 -13.11 15.03 39.36
C ARG A 126 -11.72 14.64 39.82
N GLU A 127 -11.53 14.41 41.13
CA GLU A 127 -10.25 13.95 41.69
C GLU A 127 -9.91 12.55 41.18
N ARG A 128 -10.85 11.60 41.26
CA ARG A 128 -10.74 10.25 40.66
C ARG A 128 -10.32 10.33 39.19
N TRP A 129 -11.02 11.14 38.39
CA TRP A 129 -10.69 11.30 36.97
C TRP A 129 -9.33 11.95 36.73
N SER A 130 -8.92 12.93 37.55
CA SER A 130 -7.62 13.59 37.45
C SER A 130 -6.46 12.63 37.72
N VAL A 131 -6.59 11.78 38.74
CA VAL A 131 -5.62 10.72 39.08
C VAL A 131 -5.50 9.72 37.94
N ARG A 132 -6.61 9.14 37.48
CA ARG A 132 -6.63 8.16 36.39
C ARG A 132 -6.07 8.74 35.09
N THR A 133 -6.51 9.95 34.71
CA THR A 133 -6.02 10.67 33.53
C THR A 133 -4.51 10.89 33.60
N THR A 134 -3.99 11.31 34.75
CA THR A 134 -2.56 11.53 34.96
C THR A 134 -1.77 10.23 34.84
N SER A 135 -2.28 9.12 35.40
CA SER A 135 -1.66 7.79 35.29
C SER A 135 -1.58 7.31 33.83
N MET A 136 -2.64 7.53 33.03
CA MET A 136 -2.71 7.09 31.64
C MET A 136 -1.98 7.99 30.62
N ARG A 137 -1.42 9.14 31.03
CA ARG A 137 -0.76 10.08 30.08
C ARG A 137 0.36 9.42 29.27
N SER A 138 1.19 8.58 29.88
CA SER A 138 2.27 7.87 29.19
C SER A 138 1.77 6.81 28.21
N SER A 139 0.65 6.15 28.54
CA SER A 139 -0.05 5.22 27.65
C SER A 139 -0.57 5.95 26.41
N TRP A 140 -1.19 7.12 26.59
CA TRP A 140 -1.73 7.92 25.49
C TRP A 140 -0.63 8.50 24.58
N THR A 141 0.49 8.99 25.13
CA THR A 141 1.61 9.48 24.31
C THR A 141 2.28 8.35 23.54
N THR A 142 2.51 7.20 24.20
CA THR A 142 3.09 6.00 23.57
C THR A 142 2.18 5.45 22.45
N ALA A 143 0.86 5.37 22.69
CA ALA A 143 -0.10 4.98 21.66
C ALA A 143 -0.14 5.98 20.49
N SER A 144 -0.03 7.29 20.76
CA SER A 144 0.03 8.32 19.71
C SER A 144 1.28 8.19 18.84
N ALA A 145 2.45 7.93 19.44
CA ALA A 145 3.69 7.68 18.71
C ALA A 145 3.62 6.41 17.86
N ALA A 146 3.01 5.33 18.38
CA ALA A 146 2.78 4.10 17.64
C ALA A 146 1.79 4.29 16.48
N ILE A 147 0.72 5.08 16.66
CA ILE A 147 -0.22 5.46 15.60
C ILE A 147 0.52 6.23 14.50
N PHE A 148 1.35 7.21 14.85
CA PHE A 148 2.10 8.00 13.86
C PHE A 148 3.06 7.13 13.03
N LEU A 149 3.87 6.29 13.67
CA LEU A 149 4.76 5.35 12.98
C LEU A 149 3.98 4.43 12.04
N LEU A 150 2.90 3.81 12.53
CA LEU A 150 2.08 2.89 11.73
C LEU A 150 1.36 3.62 10.59
N ALA A 151 0.89 4.85 10.79
CA ALA A 151 0.23 5.64 9.75
C ALA A 151 1.19 6.04 8.63
N GLU A 152 2.40 6.51 8.94
CA GLU A 152 3.37 6.91 7.91
C GLU A 152 4.00 5.72 7.19
N THR A 153 4.27 4.62 7.91
CA THR A 153 4.71 3.37 7.27
C THR A 153 3.62 2.78 6.39
N GLU A 154 2.37 2.73 6.85
CA GLU A 154 1.24 2.26 6.06
C GLU A 154 1.01 3.12 4.80
N ALA A 155 1.04 4.45 4.94
CA ALA A 155 0.89 5.37 3.82
C ALA A 155 2.01 5.19 2.79
N PHE A 156 3.28 5.15 3.21
CA PHE A 156 4.41 4.89 2.32
C PHE A 156 4.26 3.55 1.56
N LEU A 157 3.88 2.48 2.25
CA LEU A 157 3.70 1.18 1.62
C LEU A 157 2.52 1.15 0.64
N GLN A 158 1.39 1.79 0.97
CA GLN A 158 0.18 1.76 0.13
C GLN A 158 0.24 2.76 -1.04
N THR A 159 0.55 4.04 -0.79
CA THR A 159 0.50 5.09 -1.82
C THR A 159 1.82 5.24 -2.58
N ASP A 160 2.95 5.28 -1.87
CA ASP A 160 4.24 5.56 -2.53
C ASP A 160 4.81 4.32 -3.26
N ILE A 161 4.44 3.11 -2.81
CA ILE A 161 4.92 1.84 -3.39
C ILE A 161 3.82 1.11 -4.16
N VAL A 162 2.76 0.63 -3.50
CA VAL A 162 1.77 -0.27 -4.14
C VAL A 162 0.99 0.44 -5.25
N GLU A 163 0.42 1.60 -4.99
CA GLU A 163 -0.30 2.40 -5.98
C GLU A 163 0.64 2.83 -7.12
N ALA A 164 1.81 3.38 -6.82
CA ALA A 164 2.77 3.81 -7.83
C ALA A 164 3.25 2.66 -8.74
N LEU A 165 3.59 1.49 -8.18
CA LEU A 165 3.92 0.29 -8.97
C LEU A 165 2.74 -0.14 -9.84
N TRP A 166 1.52 -0.18 -9.29
CA TRP A 166 0.33 -0.60 -10.00
C TRP A 166 -0.01 0.34 -11.16
N VAL A 167 0.03 1.66 -10.96
CA VAL A 167 -0.22 2.65 -12.02
C VAL A 167 0.73 2.45 -13.20
N HIS A 168 2.02 2.18 -12.94
CA HIS A 168 3.01 1.95 -14.01
C HIS A 168 2.83 0.59 -14.71
N PHE A 169 2.48 -0.47 -13.96
CA PHE A 169 2.17 -1.78 -14.55
C PHE A 169 0.88 -1.74 -15.38
N HIS A 170 -0.15 -1.06 -14.89
CA HIS A 170 -1.41 -0.83 -15.60
C HIS A 170 -1.22 0.05 -16.84
N ALA A 171 -0.39 1.09 -16.76
CA ALA A 171 0.03 1.88 -17.92
C ALA A 171 0.74 1.00 -18.96
N TRP A 172 1.68 0.14 -18.58
CA TRP A 172 2.33 -0.79 -19.51
C TRP A 172 1.32 -1.75 -20.18
N LEU A 173 0.39 -2.33 -19.41
CA LEU A 173 -0.69 -3.21 -19.91
C LEU A 173 -1.65 -2.51 -20.90
N THR A 174 -1.78 -1.18 -20.84
CA THR A 174 -2.74 -0.42 -21.66
C THR A 174 -2.06 0.38 -22.79
N SER A 175 -0.81 0.78 -22.63
CA SER A 175 -0.08 1.63 -23.59
C SER A 175 0.20 0.95 -24.92
N SER A 176 0.24 -0.38 -24.98
CA SER A 176 0.30 -1.11 -26.25
C SER A 176 -0.87 -0.76 -27.18
N SER A 177 -2.02 -0.33 -26.64
CA SER A 177 -3.19 0.13 -27.42
C SER A 177 -3.02 1.51 -28.09
N ALA A 178 -1.95 2.25 -27.79
CA ALA A 178 -1.71 3.59 -28.34
C ALA A 178 -0.73 3.57 -29.54
N ASN A 179 0.26 2.67 -29.53
CA ASN A 179 1.35 2.67 -30.53
C ASN A 179 0.97 2.08 -31.91
N THR A 180 -0.20 1.44 -32.06
CA THR A 180 -0.61 0.82 -33.34
C THR A 180 -1.08 1.81 -34.41
N ASN A 181 -1.08 3.11 -34.14
CA ASN A 181 -1.67 4.13 -35.03
C ASN A 181 -0.64 5.07 -35.70
N THR A 182 0.67 4.82 -35.60
CA THR A 182 1.70 5.78 -36.06
C THR A 182 2.83 5.11 -36.87
N THR A 183 2.48 4.47 -37.98
CA THR A 183 3.47 3.92 -38.96
C THR A 183 3.13 4.23 -40.42
N THR A 184 2.95 5.52 -40.75
CA THR A 184 3.22 6.12 -42.08
C THR A 184 3.17 7.65 -41.91
N SER A 185 4.15 8.47 -42.29
CA SER A 185 5.18 8.29 -43.32
C SER A 185 6.46 9.06 -42.97
N THR A 186 7.63 8.49 -43.28
CA THR A 186 8.92 9.20 -43.22
C THR A 186 9.24 9.80 -44.60
N PRO A 187 9.53 11.11 -44.72
CA PRO A 187 10.18 11.65 -45.91
C PRO A 187 11.68 11.30 -45.88
N GLY A 188 12.13 10.57 -46.90
CA GLY A 188 13.55 10.29 -47.10
C GLY A 188 14.35 11.52 -47.53
N GLN A 189 15.66 11.49 -47.26
CA GLN A 189 16.63 12.52 -47.66
C GLN A 189 16.83 12.57 -49.17
N ASP A 190 17.33 13.69 -49.72
CA ASP A 190 18.66 13.68 -50.34
C ASP A 190 19.16 15.04 -50.89
N SER A 191 20.49 15.15 -50.88
CA SER A 191 21.37 16.01 -51.71
C SER A 191 21.58 17.50 -51.39
N GLU A 192 22.86 17.81 -51.21
CA GLU A 192 23.47 19.14 -51.05
C GLU A 192 23.62 19.89 -52.39
N ASN A 193 23.62 21.24 -52.38
CA ASN A 193 24.62 22.00 -53.13
C ASN A 193 24.82 23.44 -52.61
N ARG A 194 26.04 23.99 -52.78
CA ARG A 194 26.44 25.36 -52.42
C ARG A 194 26.50 26.30 -53.64
N ARG A 195 26.13 27.58 -53.44
CA ARG A 195 26.64 28.86 -54.04
C ARG A 195 25.51 29.91 -53.90
N ASP A 196 25.70 31.02 -53.18
CA ASP A 196 26.50 32.21 -53.51
C ASP A 196 25.81 33.13 -54.55
N GLY A 197 25.59 34.41 -54.22
CA GLY A 197 24.90 35.40 -55.06
C GLY A 197 24.00 36.40 -54.30
N THR A 198 24.51 37.62 -54.08
CA THR A 198 23.85 38.86 -53.62
C THR A 198 22.71 39.32 -54.59
N ASP A 199 21.72 40.18 -54.27
CA ASP A 199 21.76 41.57 -53.78
C ASP A 199 20.32 42.15 -53.57
N GLY A 200 20.16 43.08 -52.60
CA GLY A 200 19.13 44.17 -52.54
C GLY A 200 17.63 43.82 -52.49
N ALA A 201 16.71 44.73 -52.15
CA ALA A 201 16.73 45.99 -51.38
C ALA A 201 15.25 46.39 -51.12
N ASP A 202 14.98 47.28 -50.14
CA ASP A 202 13.72 48.03 -49.96
C ASP A 202 12.44 47.19 -49.63
N GLU A 203 11.41 47.67 -48.93
CA GLU A 203 11.12 48.91 -48.18
C GLU A 203 9.87 48.63 -47.28
N LEU A 204 9.81 49.17 -46.05
CA LEU A 204 8.58 49.64 -45.33
C LEU A 204 7.43 48.61 -45.06
N GLU A 205 6.44 48.76 -44.16
CA GLU A 205 6.11 49.67 -43.05
C GLU A 205 5.12 48.93 -42.08
N GLU A 206 4.82 49.55 -40.94
CA GLU A 206 3.55 49.64 -40.14
C GLU A 206 2.27 48.85 -40.59
N GLU A 207 1.23 48.56 -39.80
CA GLU A 207 0.81 48.65 -38.38
C GLU A 207 -0.57 47.92 -38.26
N SER A 208 -1.02 47.51 -37.05
CA SER A 208 -2.45 47.32 -36.65
C SER A 208 -3.35 46.35 -37.47
N ASP A 209 -4.61 46.05 -37.12
CA ASP A 209 -5.26 45.62 -35.86
C ASP A 209 -6.60 44.91 -36.28
N GLU A 210 -7.39 44.41 -35.30
CA GLU A 210 -8.83 44.04 -35.41
C GLU A 210 -9.16 42.79 -36.28
N GLU A 211 -9.62 41.66 -35.75
CA GLU A 211 -10.90 41.35 -35.08
C GLU A 211 -12.09 41.04 -36.05
N ASP A 212 -12.71 39.89 -35.76
CA ASP A 212 -14.11 39.51 -35.94
C ASP A 212 -14.77 39.09 -37.28
N ASP A 213 -15.76 38.22 -37.06
CA ASP A 213 -16.93 37.80 -37.83
C ASP A 213 -16.78 37.03 -39.18
N ILE A 214 -17.19 35.76 -39.35
CA ILE A 214 -18.32 34.91 -38.88
C ILE A 214 -19.62 35.04 -39.73
N TRP A 215 -20.14 33.86 -40.15
CA TRP A 215 -21.48 33.56 -40.72
C TRP A 215 -21.77 33.57 -42.25
N LEU A 216 -22.41 32.45 -42.68
CA LEU A 216 -23.48 32.31 -43.72
C LEU A 216 -23.07 32.47 -45.23
N GLN A 217 -23.71 31.82 -46.22
CA GLN A 217 -24.74 30.75 -46.29
C GLN A 217 -24.91 30.20 -47.75
N ASP A 218 -25.51 29.01 -47.90
CA ASP A 218 -26.18 28.37 -49.08
C ASP A 218 -25.72 28.64 -50.53
N SER A 219 -25.60 27.57 -51.34
CA SER A 219 -26.63 27.21 -52.35
C SER A 219 -26.30 25.96 -53.20
N GLN A 220 -27.31 25.12 -53.40
CA GLN A 220 -27.41 23.92 -54.27
C GLN A 220 -27.67 24.29 -55.77
N PRO A 221 -27.96 23.40 -56.77
CA PRO A 221 -27.87 21.92 -56.94
C PRO A 221 -27.33 21.52 -58.38
N PRO A 222 -27.88 20.55 -59.18
CA PRO A 222 -28.05 19.08 -59.05
C PRO A 222 -27.40 18.21 -60.19
N SER A 223 -27.64 16.87 -60.11
CA SER A 223 -27.67 15.85 -61.19
C SER A 223 -26.37 15.04 -61.47
N ARG A 224 -26.37 13.72 -61.77
CA ARG A 224 -27.48 12.73 -61.95
C ARG A 224 -26.97 11.26 -61.79
N SER A 225 -27.65 10.48 -60.93
CA SER A 225 -28.01 9.04 -61.09
C SER A 225 -26.96 7.90 -61.31
N ARG A 226 -27.13 6.85 -60.46
CA ARG A 226 -27.45 5.45 -60.84
C ARG A 226 -26.35 4.36 -60.81
N ASN A 227 -26.26 3.62 -59.69
CA ASN A 227 -26.92 2.30 -59.54
C ASN A 227 -26.78 1.73 -58.11
N GLN A 228 -27.84 1.12 -57.59
CA GLN A 228 -27.81 0.32 -56.36
C GLN A 228 -27.31 -1.10 -56.65
N ARG A 229 -26.58 -1.69 -55.69
CA ARG A 229 -26.70 -3.12 -55.41
C ARG A 229 -26.44 -3.38 -53.93
N GLU A 230 -27.40 -3.99 -53.26
CA GLU A 230 -27.34 -4.29 -51.83
C GLU A 230 -26.23 -5.31 -51.54
N GLN A 231 -25.52 -5.13 -50.42
CA GLN A 231 -24.99 -6.28 -49.66
C GLN A 231 -24.53 -5.92 -48.24
N ARG A 232 -25.27 -6.50 -47.28
CA ARG A 232 -24.86 -6.96 -45.96
C ARG A 232 -24.45 -5.93 -44.90
N ASP A 233 -25.22 -5.95 -43.82
CA ASP A 233 -24.82 -5.53 -42.48
C ASP A 233 -23.46 -6.09 -42.08
N THR A 234 -22.55 -5.21 -41.69
CA THR A 234 -21.47 -5.52 -40.76
C THR A 234 -21.45 -4.46 -39.67
N LYS A 235 -21.94 -4.82 -38.48
CA LYS A 235 -21.60 -4.08 -37.25
C LYS A 235 -20.07 -3.95 -37.18
N PRO A 236 -19.49 -2.78 -36.87
CA PRO A 236 -18.09 -2.73 -36.49
C PRO A 236 -17.90 -3.59 -35.23
N ALA A 237 -16.94 -4.51 -35.28
CA ALA A 237 -16.60 -5.38 -34.16
C ALA A 237 -16.07 -4.56 -32.97
N PRO A 238 -16.20 -5.06 -31.72
CA PRO A 238 -15.57 -4.40 -30.58
C PRO A 238 -14.05 -4.32 -30.77
N LYS A 239 -13.47 -3.22 -30.29
CA LYS A 239 -12.04 -2.91 -30.43
C LYS A 239 -11.20 -4.05 -29.85
N SER A 240 -10.39 -4.70 -30.68
CA SER A 240 -9.43 -5.70 -30.23
C SER A 240 -8.32 -5.00 -29.46
N HIS A 241 -8.30 -5.16 -28.13
CA HIS A 241 -7.13 -4.82 -27.32
C HIS A 241 -5.91 -5.61 -27.84
N PRO A 242 -4.74 -5.00 -28.01
CA PRO A 242 -3.54 -5.73 -28.41
C PRO A 242 -3.19 -6.74 -27.32
N SER A 243 -3.23 -8.02 -27.68
CA SER A 243 -2.87 -9.10 -26.76
C SER A 243 -1.36 -9.15 -26.60
N HIS A 244 -0.85 -8.68 -25.46
CA HIS A 244 0.43 -9.15 -24.95
C HIS A 244 0.42 -10.67 -24.97
N ASP A 245 1.48 -11.29 -25.49
CA ASP A 245 1.67 -12.73 -25.44
C ASP A 245 1.57 -13.20 -23.96
N PRO A 246 0.78 -14.25 -23.63
CA PRO A 246 0.60 -14.71 -22.25
C PRO A 246 1.92 -14.98 -21.51
N GLN A 247 2.98 -15.44 -22.20
CA GLN A 247 4.30 -15.64 -21.58
C GLN A 247 4.99 -14.30 -21.25
N SER A 248 4.84 -13.29 -22.11
CA SER A 248 5.29 -11.92 -21.83
C SER A 248 4.52 -11.26 -20.68
N LEU A 249 3.22 -11.56 -20.54
CA LEU A 249 2.38 -11.05 -19.44
C LEU A 249 2.74 -11.73 -18.10
N ALA A 250 2.92 -13.06 -18.10
CA ALA A 250 3.34 -13.83 -16.93
C ALA A 250 4.73 -13.40 -16.40
N THR A 251 5.70 -13.19 -17.29
CA THR A 251 7.04 -12.71 -16.89
C THR A 251 7.01 -11.28 -16.35
N ALA A 252 6.27 -10.37 -17.00
CA ALA A 252 6.08 -9.01 -16.50
C ALA A 252 5.38 -8.97 -15.13
N HIS A 253 4.35 -9.80 -14.93
CA HIS A 253 3.63 -9.91 -13.65
C HIS A 253 4.51 -10.47 -12.53
N ALA A 254 5.31 -11.50 -12.80
CA ALA A 254 6.28 -12.05 -11.86
C ALA A 254 7.34 -11.01 -11.45
N LEU A 255 7.82 -10.18 -12.38
CA LEU A 255 8.74 -9.07 -12.09
C LEU A 255 8.10 -7.95 -11.27
N TYR A 256 6.85 -7.57 -11.59
CA TYR A 256 6.04 -6.65 -10.78
C TYR A 256 5.90 -7.18 -9.34
N LEU A 257 5.54 -8.44 -9.17
CA LEU A 257 5.37 -9.05 -7.85
C LEU A 257 6.68 -9.16 -7.06
N ARG A 258 7.79 -9.56 -7.71
CA ARG A 258 9.12 -9.61 -7.07
C ARG A 258 9.55 -8.24 -6.58
N THR A 259 9.38 -7.21 -7.41
CA THR A 259 9.76 -5.84 -7.04
C THR A 259 8.83 -5.24 -5.99
N LEU A 260 7.53 -5.54 -6.03
CA LEU A 260 6.58 -5.16 -4.99
C LEU A 260 6.96 -5.79 -3.64
N ALA A 261 7.19 -7.11 -3.59
CA ALA A 261 7.53 -7.82 -2.35
C ALA A 261 8.83 -7.32 -1.70
N HIS A 262 9.84 -6.99 -2.51
CA HIS A 262 11.07 -6.37 -2.04
C HIS A 262 10.82 -4.93 -1.54
N ARG A 263 10.10 -4.11 -2.32
CA ARG A 263 9.86 -2.70 -1.98
C ARG A 263 8.95 -2.48 -0.78
N ILE A 264 8.01 -3.39 -0.50
CA ILE A 264 7.24 -3.33 0.75
C ILE A 264 8.02 -3.81 1.99
N LEU A 265 9.32 -4.09 1.84
CA LEU A 265 10.24 -4.57 2.87
C LEU A 265 9.92 -5.98 3.41
N LEU A 266 9.08 -6.75 2.73
CA LEU A 266 8.68 -8.09 3.14
C LEU A 266 9.80 -9.13 2.97
N THR A 267 10.82 -8.82 2.16
CA THR A 267 12.05 -9.65 2.05
C THR A 267 13.01 -9.46 3.23
N GLU A 268 12.92 -8.34 3.95
CA GLU A 268 13.92 -7.94 4.94
C GLU A 268 13.59 -8.46 6.34
N VAL A 269 14.36 -9.46 6.77
CA VAL A 269 14.12 -10.17 8.04
C VAL A 269 14.29 -9.24 9.25
N THR A 270 15.33 -8.40 9.24
CA THR A 270 15.62 -7.45 10.34
C THR A 270 14.46 -6.48 10.59
N PHE A 271 13.90 -5.92 9.53
CA PHE A 271 12.76 -5.02 9.59
C PHE A 271 11.46 -5.76 9.95
N THR A 272 11.18 -6.91 9.32
CA THR A 272 9.95 -7.66 9.56
C THR A 272 9.87 -8.27 10.97
N GLU A 273 10.99 -8.71 11.56
CA GLU A 273 11.04 -9.17 12.96
C GLU A 273 10.79 -8.03 13.94
N ALA A 274 11.43 -6.87 13.75
CA ALA A 274 11.22 -5.68 14.58
C ALA A 274 9.76 -5.19 14.51
N LEU A 275 9.20 -5.13 13.30
CA LEU A 275 7.82 -4.75 13.07
C LEU A 275 6.82 -5.75 13.68
N TYR A 276 7.04 -7.05 13.51
CA TYR A 276 6.19 -8.07 14.14
C TYR A 276 6.20 -7.96 15.68
N SER A 277 7.38 -7.80 16.28
CA SER A 277 7.55 -7.56 17.71
C SER A 277 6.77 -6.33 18.18
N LEU A 278 6.87 -5.21 17.45
CA LEU A 278 6.10 -4.00 17.73
C LEU A 278 4.58 -4.24 17.65
N LEU A 279 4.08 -4.92 16.61
CA LEU A 279 2.65 -5.22 16.45
C LEU A 279 2.09 -6.07 17.60
N VAL A 280 2.87 -7.06 18.09
CA VAL A 280 2.50 -7.86 19.28
C VAL A 280 2.47 -6.99 20.55
N HIS A 281 3.44 -6.09 20.74
CA HIS A 281 3.44 -5.17 21.88
C HIS A 281 2.27 -4.17 21.83
N VAL A 282 1.91 -3.70 20.63
CA VAL A 282 0.71 -2.86 20.40
C VAL A 282 -0.57 -3.62 20.77
N ASP A 283 -0.69 -4.88 20.38
CA ASP A 283 -1.85 -5.71 20.74
C ASP A 283 -2.00 -5.90 22.25
N HIS A 284 -0.88 -6.06 22.98
CA HIS A 284 -0.87 -6.10 24.45
C HIS A 284 -1.22 -4.73 25.06
N LEU A 285 -0.73 -3.62 24.50
CA LEU A 285 -1.04 -2.26 24.97
C LEU A 285 -2.55 -2.00 24.91
N VAL A 286 -3.17 -2.36 23.79
CA VAL A 286 -4.63 -2.26 23.59
C VAL A 286 -5.37 -3.16 24.59
N ALA A 287 -4.93 -4.41 24.78
CA ALA A 287 -5.57 -5.34 25.70
C ALA A 287 -5.52 -4.86 27.17
N HIS A 288 -4.36 -4.42 27.66
CA HIS A 288 -4.23 -3.88 29.02
C HIS A 288 -5.00 -2.56 29.21
N THR A 289 -5.07 -1.71 28.19
CA THR A 289 -5.86 -0.47 28.23
C THR A 289 -7.36 -0.77 28.39
N HIS A 290 -7.89 -1.76 27.66
CA HIS A 290 -9.28 -2.19 27.82
C HIS A 290 -9.53 -2.87 29.17
N ARG A 291 -8.63 -3.73 29.67
CA ARG A 291 -8.75 -4.36 31.00
C ARG A 291 -8.77 -3.31 32.11
N LEU A 292 -7.85 -2.34 32.07
CA LEU A 292 -7.83 -1.22 33.03
C LEU A 292 -9.11 -0.39 32.97
N HIS A 293 -9.68 -0.19 31.77
CA HIS A 293 -10.97 0.49 31.66
C HIS A 293 -12.10 -0.28 32.36
N SER A 294 -12.18 -1.60 32.17
CA SER A 294 -13.17 -2.45 32.83
C SER A 294 -13.02 -2.42 34.35
N ILE A 295 -11.79 -2.44 34.87
CA ILE A 295 -11.51 -2.31 36.32
C ILE A 295 -11.98 -0.95 36.84
N PHE A 296 -11.72 0.15 36.13
CA PHE A 296 -12.22 1.48 36.54
C PHE A 296 -13.76 1.54 36.58
N ILE A 297 -14.46 0.91 35.63
CA ILE A 297 -15.94 0.81 35.65
C ILE A 297 -16.41 0.02 36.87
N ALA A 298 -15.73 -1.09 37.21
CA ALA A 298 -16.08 -1.90 38.37
C ALA A 298 -15.85 -1.13 39.69
N LEU A 299 -14.69 -0.48 39.85
CA LEU A 299 -14.38 0.36 41.02
C LEU A 299 -15.36 1.54 41.19
N ASP A 300 -15.79 2.16 40.09
CA ASP A 300 -16.82 3.20 40.14
C ASP A 300 -18.19 2.63 40.53
N LEU A 301 -18.53 1.40 40.12
CA LEU A 301 -19.77 0.73 40.52
C LEU A 301 -19.75 0.32 42.01
N GLU A 302 -18.61 -0.11 42.55
CA GLU A 302 -18.43 -0.36 43.98
C GLU A 302 -18.59 0.94 44.80
N SER A 303 -17.94 2.01 44.34
CA SER A 303 -17.93 3.31 45.04
C SER A 303 -19.28 4.03 44.99
N ASP A 304 -19.91 4.08 43.81
CA ASP A 304 -21.08 4.93 43.56
C ASP A 304 -22.41 4.18 43.80
N ALA A 305 -22.42 2.85 43.64
CA ALA A 305 -23.63 2.03 43.76
C ALA A 305 -23.54 0.92 44.84
N GLY A 306 -22.39 0.75 45.50
CA GLY A 306 -22.20 -0.26 46.56
C GLY A 306 -22.20 -1.72 46.08
N VAL A 307 -22.02 -1.96 44.77
CA VAL A 307 -22.09 -3.31 44.17
C VAL A 307 -20.72 -3.99 44.26
N VAL A 308 -20.36 -4.45 45.46
CA VAL A 308 -19.07 -5.09 45.76
C VAL A 308 -19.05 -6.55 45.32
N ASP A 309 -18.00 -6.97 44.61
CA ASP A 309 -17.72 -8.38 44.37
C ASP A 309 -16.83 -8.95 45.49
N ALA A 310 -17.44 -9.69 46.41
CA ALA A 310 -16.76 -10.26 47.57
C ALA A 310 -15.63 -11.28 47.24
N PHE A 311 -15.45 -11.65 45.97
CA PHE A 311 -14.42 -12.59 45.53
C PHE A 311 -13.27 -11.94 44.74
N VAL A 312 -13.29 -10.62 44.50
CA VAL A 312 -12.31 -9.92 43.65
C VAL A 312 -11.71 -8.71 44.38
N ASP A 313 -10.37 -8.65 44.46
CA ASP A 313 -9.65 -7.44 44.91
C ASP A 313 -9.30 -6.57 43.70
N LEU A 314 -10.24 -5.69 43.32
CA LEU A 314 -10.10 -4.77 42.19
C LEU A 314 -8.93 -3.79 42.33
N HIS A 315 -8.54 -3.43 43.56
CA HIS A 315 -7.42 -2.51 43.81
C HIS A 315 -6.08 -3.20 43.54
N SER A 316 -5.95 -4.47 43.91
CA SER A 316 -4.80 -5.29 43.52
C SER A 316 -4.72 -5.49 42.01
N GLU A 317 -5.86 -5.69 41.34
CA GLU A 317 -5.93 -5.86 39.89
C GLU A 317 -5.58 -4.56 39.15
N GLU A 318 -6.05 -3.40 39.62
CA GLU A 318 -5.67 -2.09 39.07
C GLU A 318 -4.15 -1.90 39.12
N ALA A 319 -3.53 -2.21 40.28
CA ALA A 319 -2.09 -2.07 40.47
C ALA A 319 -1.29 -3.03 39.56
N GLU A 320 -1.71 -4.30 39.43
CA GLU A 320 -1.09 -5.28 38.55
C GLU A 320 -1.20 -4.85 37.07
N VAL A 321 -2.40 -4.52 36.61
CA VAL A 321 -2.65 -4.14 35.21
C VAL A 321 -1.96 -2.82 34.86
N THR A 322 -1.88 -1.87 35.79
CA THR A 322 -1.09 -0.63 35.61
C THR A 322 0.41 -0.92 35.49
N ALA A 323 0.95 -1.85 36.28
CA ALA A 323 2.35 -2.27 36.18
C ALA A 323 2.65 -2.98 34.85
N LEU A 324 1.74 -3.86 34.40
CA LEU A 324 1.82 -4.52 33.09
C LEU A 324 1.74 -3.50 31.93
N LEU A 325 0.84 -2.53 32.01
CA LEU A 325 0.68 -1.47 31.01
C LEU A 325 1.97 -0.65 30.87
N ARG A 326 2.57 -0.18 31.98
CA ARG A 326 3.89 0.50 31.99
C ARG A 326 5.04 -0.40 31.53
N GLY A 327 4.90 -1.72 31.67
CA GLY A 327 5.82 -2.71 31.11
C GLY A 327 5.75 -2.78 29.59
N VAL A 328 4.55 -2.75 29.04
CA VAL A 328 4.30 -2.80 27.60
C VAL A 328 4.57 -1.46 26.93
N GLU A 329 4.27 -0.32 27.55
CA GLU A 329 4.63 1.02 27.05
C GLU A 329 6.12 1.11 26.67
N ARG A 330 7.01 0.68 27.58
CA ARG A 330 8.46 0.66 27.33
C ARG A 330 8.87 -0.31 26.20
N LYS A 331 8.14 -1.41 26.02
CA LYS A 331 8.36 -2.36 24.91
C LYS A 331 7.90 -1.78 23.57
N VAL A 332 6.80 -1.02 23.54
CA VAL A 332 6.32 -0.30 22.35
C VAL A 332 7.30 0.82 21.99
N GLN A 333 7.74 1.63 22.95
CA GLN A 333 8.74 2.68 22.73
C GLN A 333 10.05 2.11 22.18
N ARG A 334 10.54 1.00 22.75
CA ARG A 334 11.71 0.30 22.21
C ARG A 334 11.46 -0.24 20.80
N GLY A 335 10.33 -0.92 20.56
CA GLY A 335 9.98 -1.47 19.25
C GLY A 335 9.85 -0.41 18.15
N ILE A 336 9.39 0.81 18.49
CA ILE A 336 9.43 1.97 17.58
C ILE A 336 10.88 2.30 17.20
N GLY A 337 11.78 2.38 18.18
CA GLY A 337 13.21 2.60 17.95
C GLY A 337 13.87 1.48 17.14
N ASP A 338 13.56 0.21 17.46
CA ASP A 338 14.05 -0.98 16.77
C ASP A 338 13.66 -0.95 15.28
N VAL A 339 12.39 -0.66 14.96
CA VAL A 339 11.88 -0.52 13.58
C VAL A 339 12.57 0.64 12.84
N VAL A 340 12.72 1.81 13.46
CA VAL A 340 13.43 2.96 12.85
C VAL A 340 14.90 2.63 12.63
N SER A 341 15.54 1.91 13.56
CA SER A 341 16.94 1.48 13.40
C SER A 341 17.13 0.48 12.27
N ALA A 342 16.16 -0.42 12.06
CA ALA A 342 16.16 -1.37 10.94
C ALA A 342 15.96 -0.64 9.59
N LEU A 343 15.08 0.35 9.53
CA LEU A 343 14.94 1.20 8.33
C LEU A 343 16.24 1.97 8.03
N ARG A 344 16.89 2.53 9.06
CA ARG A 344 18.20 3.20 8.91
C ARG A 344 19.31 2.24 8.53
N SER A 345 19.32 0.98 8.96
CA SER A 345 20.34 0.02 8.52
C SER A 345 20.20 -0.32 7.04
N LEU A 346 18.96 -0.45 6.53
CA LEU A 346 18.67 -0.66 5.11
C LEU A 346 19.05 0.57 4.25
N GLU A 347 18.89 1.79 4.76
CA GLU A 347 19.39 3.01 4.09
C GLU A 347 20.93 3.09 4.03
N ASN A 348 21.65 2.38 4.90
CA ASN A 348 23.11 2.34 4.88
C ASN A 348 23.68 1.12 4.12
N ASP A 349 22.83 0.22 3.60
CA ASP A 349 23.25 -0.97 2.88
C ASP A 349 23.31 -0.70 1.35
N PRO A 350 24.52 -0.68 0.73
CA PRO A 350 24.67 -0.41 -0.69
C PRO A 350 24.13 -1.54 -1.58
N GLU A 351 24.14 -2.80 -1.12
CA GLU A 351 23.57 -3.93 -1.88
C GLU A 351 22.04 -3.79 -1.97
N PHE A 352 21.42 -3.41 -0.85
CA PHE A 352 20.00 -3.12 -0.77
C PHE A 352 19.59 -1.94 -1.68
N ILE A 353 20.33 -0.83 -1.65
CA ILE A 353 20.03 0.36 -2.48
C ILE A 353 20.15 0.03 -3.98
N ALA A 354 21.20 -0.69 -4.40
CA ALA A 354 21.37 -1.10 -5.80
C ALA A 354 20.20 -1.98 -6.28
N ALA A 355 19.75 -2.93 -5.44
CA ALA A 355 18.58 -3.75 -5.71
C ALA A 355 17.26 -2.93 -5.75
N TRP A 356 17.13 -1.91 -4.91
CA TRP A 356 15.95 -1.03 -4.83
C TRP A 356 15.79 -0.13 -6.05
N GLU A 357 16.88 0.49 -6.51
CA GLU A 357 16.92 1.38 -7.68
C GLU A 357 16.85 0.65 -9.03
N GLY A 358 16.92 -0.68 -9.01
CA GLY A 358 16.88 -1.52 -10.20
C GLY A 358 18.17 -1.45 -11.01
N ASP A 359 19.32 -1.30 -10.33
CA ASP A 359 20.66 -1.40 -10.90
C ASP A 359 21.27 -2.81 -10.68
N ASP A 360 20.44 -3.84 -10.83
CA ASP A 360 20.83 -5.27 -10.86
C ASP A 360 21.57 -5.56 -12.18
N THR A 361 22.71 -4.89 -12.38
CA THR A 361 23.69 -5.14 -13.45
C THR A 361 24.58 -6.35 -13.13
N SER A 362 24.35 -7.00 -11.98
CA SER A 362 25.11 -8.11 -11.43
C SER A 362 24.50 -9.48 -11.76
N ARG A 363 24.85 -9.95 -12.98
CA ARG A 363 24.99 -11.38 -13.34
C ARG A 363 23.71 -12.22 -13.31
N ASP A 364 23.15 -12.42 -14.51
CA ASP A 364 22.50 -13.68 -14.91
C ASP A 364 23.52 -14.85 -15.02
N GLU A 365 24.38 -15.05 -14.02
CA GLU A 365 25.29 -16.22 -13.94
C GLU A 365 24.60 -17.47 -13.40
N ALA A 366 23.48 -17.80 -14.03
CA ALA A 366 22.88 -19.13 -14.02
C ALA A 366 22.39 -19.57 -15.42
N ALA A 367 22.61 -18.75 -16.45
CA ALA A 367 22.30 -19.05 -17.85
C ALA A 367 23.56 -18.96 -18.72
N SER A 368 24.58 -19.77 -18.40
CA SER A 368 25.64 -20.05 -19.35
C SER A 368 25.14 -21.07 -20.38
N ASP A 369 24.50 -20.57 -21.44
CA ASP A 369 24.59 -21.21 -22.75
C ASP A 369 24.53 -20.15 -23.86
N GLU A 370 25.21 -20.45 -24.96
CA GLU A 370 25.64 -19.47 -25.95
C GLU A 370 24.47 -18.93 -26.81
N HIS A 371 24.33 -17.60 -26.92
CA HIS A 371 24.17 -16.89 -28.21
C HIS A 371 24.25 -15.36 -28.04
N ASP A 372 25.37 -14.79 -28.47
CA ASP A 372 25.47 -13.37 -28.80
C ASP A 372 24.69 -13.11 -30.10
N MET A 373 23.59 -12.35 -30.00
CA MET A 373 22.98 -11.66 -31.13
C MET A 373 22.40 -10.33 -30.67
N SER A 374 23.05 -9.24 -31.06
CA SER A 374 22.51 -7.89 -30.98
C SER A 374 21.22 -7.78 -31.81
N PHE A 375 20.07 -7.75 -31.14
CA PHE A 375 18.78 -7.35 -31.70
C PHE A 375 18.35 -6.01 -31.12
N GLY A 376 17.91 -5.09 -31.99
CA GLY A 376 17.52 -3.74 -31.60
C GLY A 376 16.20 -3.70 -30.83
N ASP A 377 16.21 -3.00 -29.70
CA ASP A 377 15.27 -1.98 -29.20
C ASP A 377 13.73 -2.09 -29.44
N ASP A 378 13.17 -3.25 -29.77
CA ASP A 378 11.73 -3.41 -30.05
C ASP A 378 11.04 -4.55 -29.25
N THR A 379 11.67 -5.02 -28.16
CA THR A 379 11.03 -5.93 -27.18
C THR A 379 11.06 -5.32 -25.77
N LEU A 380 10.34 -4.21 -25.59
CA LEU A 380 10.22 -3.48 -24.31
C LEU A 380 9.41 -4.26 -23.26
N GLY A 381 10.04 -5.29 -22.69
CA GLY A 381 9.57 -5.97 -21.49
C GLY A 381 9.36 -5.01 -20.32
N TYR A 382 8.44 -5.34 -19.42
CA TYR A 382 8.08 -4.48 -18.29
C TYR A 382 9.30 -4.15 -17.41
N ARG A 383 9.70 -2.88 -17.37
CA ARG A 383 10.71 -2.36 -16.46
C ARG A 383 10.03 -1.66 -15.27
N PRO A 384 10.21 -2.13 -14.03
CA PRO A 384 9.68 -1.46 -12.84
C PRO A 384 10.21 -0.02 -12.72
N PRO A 385 9.37 0.97 -12.36
CA PRO A 385 9.80 2.36 -12.20
C PRO A 385 10.78 2.51 -11.02
N ARG A 386 11.56 3.59 -10.99
CA ARG A 386 12.25 4.02 -9.76
C ARG A 386 11.23 4.76 -8.88
N LEU A 387 11.06 4.31 -7.64
CA LEU A 387 10.11 4.86 -6.68
C LEU A 387 10.83 5.49 -5.49
N GLY A 388 10.08 6.21 -4.65
CA GLY A 388 10.62 6.95 -3.51
C GLY A 388 11.54 6.11 -2.62
N SER A 389 12.65 6.68 -2.19
CA SER A 389 13.60 6.02 -1.30
C SER A 389 13.06 5.92 0.13
N ILE A 390 13.60 4.96 0.88
CA ILE A 390 13.36 4.81 2.32
C ILE A 390 13.68 6.11 3.08
N THR A 391 14.62 6.92 2.59
CA THR A 391 14.93 8.27 3.07
C THR A 391 13.68 9.15 3.22
N ARG A 392 12.70 9.06 2.31
CA ARG A 392 11.45 9.86 2.42
C ARG A 392 10.63 9.44 3.64
N LEU A 393 10.52 8.13 3.88
CA LEU A 393 9.87 7.58 5.08
C LEU A 393 10.65 7.99 6.34
N LEU A 394 11.96 7.81 6.36
CA LEU A 394 12.82 8.17 7.49
C LEU A 394 12.75 9.66 7.82
N MET A 395 12.81 10.55 6.83
CA MET A 395 12.62 11.99 7.03
C MET A 395 11.29 12.29 7.73
N LYS A 396 10.16 11.70 7.27
CA LYS A 396 8.86 11.87 7.94
C LYS A 396 8.87 11.34 9.38
N LEU A 397 9.48 10.18 9.60
CA LEU A 397 9.56 9.58 10.94
C LEU A 397 10.42 10.43 11.89
N ASP A 398 11.51 11.00 11.39
CA ASP A 398 12.40 11.92 12.13
C ASP A 398 11.69 13.25 12.48
N PHE A 399 10.87 13.81 11.59
CA PHE A 399 10.00 14.95 11.95
C PHE A 399 9.00 14.61 13.07
N GLY A 400 8.69 13.33 13.28
CA GLY A 400 7.81 12.84 14.33
C GLY A 400 8.50 12.34 15.60
N THR A 401 9.84 12.40 15.74
CA THR A 401 10.54 11.94 16.95
C THR A 401 10.35 12.90 18.13
N TRP A 402 9.17 12.84 18.76
CA TRP A 402 8.81 13.56 19.99
C TRP A 402 9.15 12.76 21.27
N LEU A 403 9.64 11.52 21.14
CA LEU A 403 10.31 10.84 22.23
C LEU A 403 11.67 11.53 22.44
N GLY A 404 11.68 12.53 23.31
CA GLY A 404 12.90 13.27 23.67
C GLY A 404 14.01 12.33 24.15
N PRO A 405 15.29 12.74 24.03
CA PRO A 405 16.42 11.86 24.28
C PRO A 405 16.34 11.26 25.68
N GLN A 406 16.37 9.93 25.74
CA GLN A 406 16.76 9.25 26.97
C GLN A 406 18.22 9.62 27.21
N SER A 407 18.46 10.48 28.19
CA SER A 407 19.80 10.67 28.75
C SER A 407 20.21 9.38 29.44
N ASP A 408 21.35 8.81 29.01
CA ASP A 408 22.04 7.70 29.68
C ASP A 408 22.35 8.00 31.16
#